data_AF-A0A7C3MMI0-F1
#
_entry.id   AF-A0A7C3MMI0-F1
#
_cell.length_a   1.000
_cell.length_b   1.000
_cell.length_c   1.000
_cell.angle_alpha   90.00
_cell.angle_beta   90.00
_cell.angle_gamma   90.00
#
_symmetry.space_group_name_H-M   'P 1'
#
loop_
_entity.id
_entity.type
_entity.pdbx_description
1 polymer ?
#
loop_
_entity_poly.entity_id
_entity_poly.type
_entity_poly.pdbx_seq_one_letter_code
_entity_poly.pdbx_strand_id
1 'polypeptide(L)'
;MPQSRSGHPKGPYFTVDLHLHTSRGSSDSNLTPAAMLERARSIGIGAICITEHDNMWDLKETPEVAEASDVRFLRGMEVTTDMGHIGVFGLQRYIGGIYKLSELRRIVDAEGGILIANHPFRYKL
;
A
#
# COMPACT_ATOMS: atom_id res chain seq x y z
N MET A 1 -6.82 -12.60 29.18
CA MET A 1 -6.01 -11.40 28.83
C MET A 1 -6.80 -10.60 27.79
N PRO A 2 -6.98 -9.27 27.94
CA PRO A 2 -7.67 -8.49 26.92
C PRO A 2 -6.84 -8.44 25.62
N GLN A 3 -7.45 -8.82 24.51
CA GLN A 3 -6.85 -8.77 23.17
C GLN A 3 -6.56 -7.33 22.78
N SER A 4 -5.52 -7.10 21.95
CA SER A 4 -5.33 -5.78 21.33
C SER A 4 -6.49 -5.48 20.37
N ARG A 5 -6.69 -4.21 20.00
CA ARG A 5 -7.75 -3.83 19.06
C ARG A 5 -7.62 -4.51 17.69
N SER A 6 -6.39 -4.93 17.32
CA SER A 6 -6.09 -5.69 16.10
C SER A 6 -6.25 -7.20 16.24
N GLY A 7 -6.78 -7.69 17.38
CA GLY A 7 -6.96 -9.13 17.65
C GLY A 7 -5.65 -9.87 17.96
N HIS A 8 -4.49 -9.22 17.89
CA HIS A 8 -3.20 -9.83 18.21
C HIS A 8 -2.95 -9.89 19.72
N PRO A 9 -2.20 -10.89 20.22
CA PRO A 9 -1.75 -10.93 21.60
C PRO A 9 -0.97 -9.66 21.95
N LYS A 10 -1.10 -9.15 23.19
CA LYS A 10 -0.24 -8.06 23.67
C LYS A 10 1.23 -8.53 23.66
N GLY A 11 2.07 -7.89 22.86
CA GLY A 11 3.48 -8.19 22.65
C GLY A 11 4.14 -7.10 21.78
N PRO A 12 5.42 -7.22 21.39
CA PRO A 12 6.13 -6.21 20.57
C PRO A 12 5.68 -6.20 19.10
N TYR A 13 4.47 -6.69 18.82
CA TYR A 13 3.96 -6.89 17.46
C TYR A 13 3.40 -5.59 16.91
N PHE A 14 3.65 -5.38 15.62
CA PHE A 14 3.20 -4.22 14.87
C PHE A 14 2.39 -4.70 13.67
N THR A 15 1.12 -4.30 13.57
CA THR A 15 0.23 -4.69 12.47
C THR A 15 0.31 -3.66 11.35
N VAL A 16 0.56 -4.15 10.13
CA VAL A 16 0.65 -3.34 8.91
C VAL A 16 -0.26 -3.93 7.85
N ASP A 17 -0.99 -3.07 7.15
CA ASP A 17 -1.67 -3.42 5.91
C ASP A 17 -0.93 -2.78 4.73
N LEU A 18 -0.50 -3.60 3.78
CA LEU A 18 0.39 -3.21 2.68
C LEU A 18 -0.32 -3.01 1.35
N HIS A 19 -1.61 -3.32 1.25
CA HIS A 19 -2.33 -3.26 -0.02
C HIS A 19 -3.70 -2.60 0.19
N LEU A 20 -3.73 -1.28 0.08
CA LEU A 20 -4.92 -0.47 0.28
C LEU A 20 -5.10 0.58 -0.83
N HIS A 21 -6.36 0.82 -1.18
CA HIS A 21 -6.78 1.81 -2.15
C HIS A 21 -7.63 2.89 -1.47
N THR A 22 -7.54 4.13 -1.94
CA THR A 22 -8.39 5.22 -1.48
C THR A 22 -9.26 5.75 -2.61
N SER A 23 -10.39 6.37 -2.26
CA SER A 23 -11.29 7.00 -3.23
C SER A 23 -10.64 8.18 -3.99
N ARG A 24 -9.45 8.64 -3.57
CA ARG A 24 -8.68 9.67 -4.26
C ARG A 24 -7.94 9.12 -5.48
N GLY A 25 -7.38 7.92 -5.39
CA GLY A 25 -6.48 7.37 -6.41
C GLY A 25 -7.00 6.14 -7.11
N SER A 26 -8.03 5.48 -6.58
CA SER A 26 -8.61 4.28 -7.18
C SER A 26 -10.13 4.31 -7.10
N SER A 27 -10.78 3.86 -8.17
CA SER A 27 -12.25 3.81 -8.29
C SER A 27 -12.89 2.64 -7.55
N ASP A 28 -12.09 1.70 -7.05
CA ASP A 28 -12.52 0.51 -6.33
C ASP A 28 -12.54 0.70 -4.80
N SER A 29 -12.32 1.92 -4.32
CA SER A 29 -12.39 2.26 -2.90
C SER A 29 -13.35 3.41 -2.63
N ASN A 30 -14.07 3.30 -1.50
CA ASN A 30 -15.01 4.32 -1.03
C ASN A 30 -14.45 5.15 0.14
N LEU A 31 -13.29 4.79 0.70
CA LEU A 31 -12.72 5.50 1.84
C LEU A 31 -11.81 6.62 1.36
N THR A 32 -12.05 7.82 1.90
CA THR A 32 -11.07 8.90 1.80
C THR A 32 -9.81 8.54 2.61
N PRO A 33 -8.66 9.14 2.30
CA PRO A 33 -7.42 8.89 3.02
C PRO A 33 -7.53 9.13 4.53
N ALA A 34 -8.19 10.23 4.93
CA ALA A 34 -8.46 10.54 6.34
C ALA A 34 -9.36 9.48 7.00
N ALA A 35 -10.46 9.10 6.35
CA ALA A 35 -11.37 8.08 6.87
C ALA A 35 -10.68 6.71 7.01
N MET A 36 -9.75 6.41 6.09
CA MET A 36 -8.94 5.19 6.15
C MET A 36 -8.00 5.17 7.37
N LEU A 37 -7.30 6.28 7.67
CA LEU A 37 -6.47 6.38 8.87
C LEU A 37 -7.29 6.28 10.16
N GLU A 38 -8.42 6.97 10.23
CA GLU A 38 -9.34 6.84 11.37
C GLU A 38 -9.81 5.40 11.56
N ARG A 39 -10.12 4.72 10.45
CA ARG A 39 -10.52 3.31 10.48
C ARG A 39 -9.39 2.43 10.98
N ALA A 40 -8.18 2.57 10.42
CA ALA A 40 -6.99 1.83 10.83
C ALA A 40 -6.72 1.97 12.33
N ARG A 41 -6.77 3.20 12.86
CA ARG A 41 -6.65 3.49 14.30
C ARG A 41 -7.73 2.78 15.12
N SER A 42 -8.99 2.84 14.66
CA SER A 42 -10.11 2.23 15.39
C SER A 42 -9.97 0.72 15.57
N ILE A 43 -9.32 0.04 14.60
CA ILE A 43 -9.09 -1.42 14.61
C ILE A 43 -7.67 -1.81 15.00
N GLY A 44 -6.83 -0.87 15.43
CA GLY A 44 -5.49 -1.14 15.94
C GLY A 44 -4.44 -1.50 14.88
N ILE A 45 -4.64 -1.11 13.62
CA ILE A 45 -3.58 -1.16 12.60
C ILE A 45 -2.60 -0.02 12.86
N GLY A 46 -1.30 -0.34 12.97
CA GLY A 46 -0.25 0.62 13.31
C GLY A 46 0.38 1.31 12.09
N ALA A 47 0.29 0.69 10.91
CA ALA A 47 0.66 1.31 9.64
C ALA A 47 -0.23 0.86 8.50
N ILE A 48 -0.46 1.76 7.55
CA ILE A 48 -1.10 1.45 6.27
C ILE A 48 -0.17 1.83 5.13
N CYS A 49 -0.24 1.10 4.02
CA CYS A 49 0.41 1.47 2.77
C CYS A 49 -0.63 1.70 1.68
N ILE A 50 -0.66 2.91 1.13
CA ILE A 50 -1.52 3.21 -0.02
C ILE A 50 -0.83 2.78 -1.30
N THR A 51 -1.51 1.94 -2.07
CA THR A 51 -1.02 1.29 -3.29
C THR A 51 -2.06 1.44 -4.39
N GLU A 52 -2.33 2.67 -4.82
CA GLU A 52 -3.31 2.95 -5.87
C GLU A 52 -2.94 2.24 -7.19
N HIS A 53 -3.94 2.01 -8.05
CA HIS A 53 -3.72 1.40 -9.37
C HIS A 53 -2.92 2.32 -10.27
N ASP A 54 -1.75 1.85 -10.69
CA ASP A 54 -0.86 2.49 -11.67
C ASP A 54 -0.55 3.98 -11.39
N ASN A 55 -0.70 4.39 -10.13
CA ASN A 55 -0.46 5.75 -9.67
C ASN A 55 0.26 5.73 -8.32
N MET A 56 1.14 6.70 -8.13
CA MET A 56 1.93 6.85 -6.92
C MET A 56 1.71 8.24 -6.34
N TRP A 57 1.34 8.28 -5.07
CA TRP A 57 1.20 9.51 -4.32
C TRP A 57 2.54 10.24 -4.17
N ASP A 58 2.53 11.57 -4.25
CA ASP A 58 3.73 12.36 -3.97
C ASP A 58 4.03 12.33 -2.46
N LEU A 59 5.32 12.25 -2.11
CA LEU A 59 5.78 12.40 -0.73
C LEU A 59 5.27 13.68 -0.08
N LYS A 60 5.06 14.75 -0.84
CA LYS A 60 4.54 16.02 -0.31
C LYS A 60 3.06 15.98 0.06
N GLU A 61 2.30 15.06 -0.51
CA GLU A 61 0.86 14.89 -0.23
C GLU A 61 0.62 14.00 1.01
N THR A 62 1.68 13.36 1.51
CA THR A 62 1.65 12.39 2.61
C THR A 62 1.55 13.04 4.01
N PRO A 63 2.25 14.15 4.33
CA PRO A 63 2.25 14.76 5.66
C PRO A 63 0.87 15.28 6.09
N GLU A 64 0.12 15.90 5.18
CA GLU A 64 -1.23 16.42 5.46
C GLU A 64 -2.18 15.35 6.00
N VAL A 65 -1.95 14.10 5.60
CA VAL A 65 -2.74 12.94 5.99
C VAL A 65 -2.13 12.26 7.23
N ALA A 66 -0.80 12.16 7.30
CA ALA A 66 -0.08 11.44 8.34
C ALA A 66 0.01 12.19 9.69
N GLU A 67 0.11 13.52 9.70
CA GLU A 67 0.30 14.30 10.94
C GLU A 67 -0.90 14.25 11.89
N ALA A 68 -2.07 13.86 11.39
CA ALA A 68 -3.30 13.76 12.18
C ALA A 68 -3.49 12.42 12.90
N SER A 69 -2.58 11.44 12.73
CA SER A 69 -2.78 10.06 13.19
C SER A 69 -1.55 9.45 13.86
N ASP A 70 -1.79 8.59 14.85
CA ASP A 70 -0.81 7.66 15.42
C ASP A 70 -0.53 6.44 14.52
N VAL A 71 -1.25 6.33 13.39
CA VAL A 71 -1.04 5.32 12.35
C VAL A 71 -0.01 5.83 11.35
N ARG A 72 1.04 5.03 11.09
CA ARG A 72 2.05 5.38 10.09
C ARG A 72 1.46 5.25 8.68
N PHE A 73 1.66 6.29 7.88
CA PHE A 73 1.29 6.28 6.47
C PHE A 73 2.50 5.94 5.61
N LEU A 74 2.38 4.88 4.80
CA LEU A 74 3.35 4.44 3.82
C LEU A 74 2.74 4.56 2.42
N ARG A 75 3.59 4.61 1.40
CA ARG A 75 3.16 4.64 0.00
C ARG A 75 3.85 3.56 -0.82
N GLY A 76 3.12 3.02 -1.77
CA GLY A 76 3.56 2.13 -2.83
C GLY A 76 2.70 2.36 -4.06
N MET A 77 2.58 1.34 -4.89
CA MET A 77 1.74 1.35 -6.09
C MET A 77 1.32 -0.08 -6.40
N GLU A 78 0.07 -0.32 -6.78
CA GLU A 78 -0.31 -1.58 -7.42
C GLU A 78 -0.17 -1.39 -8.93
N VAL A 79 0.76 -2.12 -9.54
CA VAL A 79 1.00 -2.06 -10.98
C VAL A 79 0.28 -3.19 -11.67
N THR A 80 -0.47 -2.86 -12.71
CA THR A 80 -1.02 -3.85 -13.63
C THR A 80 0.08 -4.30 -14.60
N THR A 81 0.48 -5.56 -14.52
CA THR A 81 1.52 -6.13 -15.40
C THR A 81 0.97 -7.21 -16.32
N ASP A 82 1.79 -7.63 -17.28
CA ASP A 82 1.59 -8.81 -18.14
C ASP A 82 1.52 -10.14 -17.36
N MET A 83 1.85 -10.14 -16.07
CA MET A 83 1.78 -11.31 -15.17
C MET A 83 0.76 -11.14 -14.04
N GLY A 84 -0.12 -10.13 -14.12
CA GLY A 84 -1.11 -9.80 -13.09
C GLY A 84 -0.72 -8.57 -12.26
N HIS A 85 -1.34 -8.41 -11.09
CA HIS A 85 -1.14 -7.22 -10.27
C HIS A 85 0.02 -7.38 -9.30
N ILE A 86 0.86 -6.36 -9.22
CA ILE A 86 2.09 -6.38 -8.44
C ILE A 86 2.13 -5.17 -7.52
N GLY A 87 2.26 -5.39 -6.22
CA GLY A 87 2.55 -4.35 -5.25
C GLY A 87 4.01 -3.94 -5.35
N VAL A 88 4.26 -2.63 -5.48
CA VAL A 88 5.59 -2.04 -5.68
C VAL A 88 5.90 -1.06 -4.54
N PHE A 89 7.05 -1.26 -3.89
CA PHE A 89 7.48 -0.45 -2.75
C PHE A 89 8.93 0.01 -2.93
N GLY A 90 9.24 1.23 -2.48
CA GLY A 90 10.59 1.81 -2.55
C GLY A 90 10.86 2.69 -3.78
N LEU A 91 9.96 2.73 -4.76
CA LEU A 91 10.07 3.67 -5.87
C LEU A 91 9.72 5.11 -5.45
N GLN A 92 10.46 6.07 -5.99
CA GLN A 92 10.26 7.50 -5.68
C GLN A 92 9.21 8.17 -6.58
N ARG A 93 8.95 7.60 -7.75
CA ARG A 93 8.02 8.14 -8.75
C ARG A 93 7.54 7.03 -9.68
N TYR A 94 6.45 7.30 -10.39
CA TYR A 94 6.05 6.49 -11.54
C TYR A 94 7.12 6.52 -12.63
N ILE A 95 7.32 5.37 -13.29
CA ILE A 95 8.26 5.20 -14.41
C ILE A 95 7.50 4.51 -15.54
N GLY A 96 7.59 5.04 -16.76
CA GLY A 96 6.93 4.44 -17.92
C GLY A 96 7.53 3.08 -18.30
N GLY A 97 6.70 2.19 -18.86
CA GLY A 97 7.15 0.87 -19.35
C GLY A 97 7.04 -0.27 -18.33
N ILE A 98 6.60 0.01 -17.10
CA ILE A 98 6.50 -0.96 -15.99
C ILE A 98 5.34 -1.96 -16.11
N TYR A 99 4.57 -1.94 -17.21
CA TYR A 99 3.54 -2.95 -17.50
C TYR A 99 4.14 -4.33 -17.83
N LYS A 100 5.44 -4.41 -18.16
CA LYS A 100 6.15 -5.69 -18.26
C LYS A 100 6.80 -6.00 -16.93
N LEU A 101 6.48 -7.15 -16.31
CA LEU A 101 7.05 -7.53 -15.02
C LEU A 101 8.59 -7.59 -15.05
N SER A 102 9.17 -8.03 -16.16
CA SER A 102 10.63 -8.08 -16.33
C SER A 102 11.29 -6.71 -16.23
N GLU A 103 10.68 -5.69 -16.83
CA GLU A 103 11.20 -4.31 -16.79
C GLU A 103 10.93 -3.66 -15.43
N LEU A 104 9.75 -3.87 -14.86
CA LEU A 104 9.42 -3.45 -13.50
C LEU A 104 10.43 -4.02 -12.49
N ARG A 105 10.74 -5.31 -12.57
CA ARG A 105 11.73 -5.98 -11.70
C ARG A 105 13.11 -5.32 -11.82
N ARG A 106 13.58 -5.07 -13.05
CA ARG A 106 14.89 -4.44 -13.30
C ARG A 106 14.97 -3.05 -12.66
N ILE A 107 13.92 -2.26 -12.80
CA ILE A 107 13.84 -0.90 -12.24
C ILE A 107 13.81 -0.94 -10.71
N VAL A 108 12.96 -1.79 -10.13
CA VAL A 108 12.79 -1.89 -8.67
C VAL A 108 14.08 -2.36 -8.00
N ASP A 109 14.83 -3.26 -8.63
CA ASP A 109 16.16 -3.67 -8.13
C ASP A 109 17.17 -2.56 -8.08
N ALA A 110 17.23 -1.74 -9.14
CA ALA A 110 18.15 -0.62 -9.21
C ALA A 110 17.89 0.42 -8.11
N GLU A 111 16.64 0.51 -7.63
CA GLU A 111 16.20 1.40 -6.56
C GLU A 111 16.20 0.71 -5.17
N GLY A 112 16.57 -0.58 -5.08
CA GLY A 112 16.54 -1.36 -3.84
C GLY A 112 15.14 -1.59 -3.27
N GLY A 113 14.12 -1.57 -4.12
CA GLY A 113 12.72 -1.73 -3.74
C GLY A 113 12.27 -3.20 -3.63
N ILE A 114 10.98 -3.37 -3.40
CA ILE A 114 10.35 -4.68 -3.17
C ILE A 114 9.13 -4.84 -4.08
N LEU A 115 8.95 -6.07 -4.57
CA LEU A 115 7.76 -6.51 -5.31
C LEU A 115 6.98 -7.55 -4.51
N ILE A 116 5.65 -7.46 -4.53
CA ILE A 116 4.73 -8.46 -3.98
C ILE A 116 3.74 -8.87 -5.07
N ALA A 117 3.55 -10.16 -5.30
CA ALA A 117 2.50 -10.65 -6.18
C ALA A 117 1.14 -10.52 -5.47
N ASN A 118 0.30 -9.59 -5.92
CA ASN A 118 -0.98 -9.33 -5.30
C ASN A 118 -2.01 -10.32 -5.84
N HIS A 119 -2.75 -10.93 -4.91
CA HIS A 119 -3.88 -11.84 -5.19
C HIS A 119 -3.68 -12.72 -6.45
N PRO A 120 -2.56 -13.49 -6.55
CA PRO A 120 -2.11 -14.14 -7.79
C PRO A 120 -3.07 -15.23 -8.33
N PHE A 121 -4.07 -15.59 -7.54
CA PHE A 121 -5.10 -16.57 -7.89
C PHE A 121 -6.49 -15.94 -8.13
N ARG A 122 -6.57 -14.61 -8.22
CA ARG A 122 -7.84 -13.89 -8.45
C ARG A 122 -8.43 -14.19 -9.83
N TYR A 123 -7.58 -14.30 -10.84
CA TYR A 123 -7.99 -14.64 -12.20
C TYR A 123 -7.49 -16.04 -12.54
N LYS A 124 -8.37 -16.86 -13.12
CA LYS A 124 -7.93 -18.12 -13.74
C LYS A 124 -7.16 -17.77 -15.00
N LEU A 125 -5.92 -18.26 -15.11
CA LEU A 125 -5.19 -18.33 -16.38
C LEU A 125 -5.96 -19.21 -17.38
#